data_AF-A0A0F7M8S7-F1
#
_entry.id   AF-A0A0F7M8S7-F1
#
_cell.length_a   1.000
_cell.length_b   1.000
_cell.length_c   1.000
_cell.angle_alpha   90.00
_cell.angle_beta   90.00
_cell.angle_gamma   90.00
#
_symmetry.space_group_name_H-M   'P 1'
#
loop_
_entity.id
_entity.type
_entity.pdbx_description
1 polymer ?
#
loop_
_entity_poly.entity_id
_entity_poly.type
_entity_poly.pdbx_seq_one_letter_code
_entity_poly.pdbx_strand_id
1 'polypeptide(L)'
;MSTRNHPPPGTTCQETPITTGRLAKTFADRSLPLQVLRSGRGYYLGTSDQDGPVSRESVEYFSQLPDAQHALDTGNWTQREAP
;
A
#
# COMPACT_ATOMS: atom_id res chain seq x y z
N MET A 1 38.33 11.87 -27.40
CA MET A 1 37.48 10.67 -27.21
C MET A 1 36.33 11.06 -26.31
N SER A 2 35.22 11.53 -26.89
CA SER A 2 34.08 12.09 -26.15
C SER A 2 33.00 11.04 -26.00
N THR A 3 33.01 10.31 -24.89
CA THR A 3 31.93 9.37 -24.54
C THR A 3 30.75 10.13 -23.95
N ARG A 4 29.88 10.53 -24.88
CA ARG A 4 28.40 10.52 -24.84
C ARG A 4 27.70 10.93 -23.53
N ASN A 5 27.27 12.19 -23.54
CA ASN A 5 26.04 12.78 -22.99
C ASN A 5 25.08 11.84 -22.25
N HIS A 6 24.95 12.10 -20.94
CA HIS A 6 23.71 11.97 -20.18
C HIS A 6 22.68 12.99 -20.67
N PRO A 7 21.42 12.59 -20.86
CA PRO A 7 20.33 13.24 -20.11
C PRO A 7 19.21 12.24 -19.69
N PRO A 8 18.18 12.73 -18.98
CA PRO A 8 17.94 12.61 -17.53
C PRO A 8 17.32 11.25 -17.11
N PRO A 9 17.22 10.92 -15.80
CA PRO A 9 16.29 9.87 -15.38
C PRO A 9 14.87 10.30 -15.78
N GLY A 10 14.30 9.62 -16.77
CA GLY A 10 12.92 9.82 -17.17
C GLY A 10 12.00 9.51 -16.00
N THR A 11 11.23 10.52 -15.60
CA THR A 11 9.83 10.44 -15.17
C THR A 11 9.39 9.12 -14.51
N THR A 12 9.40 9.10 -13.18
CA THR A 12 8.20 8.76 -12.42
C THR A 12 8.16 9.68 -11.21
N CYS A 13 7.10 10.47 -11.17
CA CYS A 13 6.85 11.48 -10.17
C CYS A 13 6.83 10.83 -8.79
N GLN A 14 7.71 11.28 -7.89
CA GLN A 14 7.58 11.15 -6.45
C GLN A 14 7.05 9.77 -6.01
N GLU A 15 7.94 8.78 -5.89
CA GLU A 15 7.67 7.60 -5.06
C GLU A 15 7.47 8.07 -3.61
N THR A 16 6.27 8.58 -3.30
CA THR A 16 5.71 8.42 -1.96
C THR A 16 5.96 6.97 -1.60
N PRO A 17 6.46 6.61 -0.41
CA PRO A 17 6.66 5.21 -0.07
C PRO A 17 5.30 4.51 -0.17
N ILE A 18 5.04 3.92 -1.34
CA ILE A 18 3.91 3.04 -1.61
C ILE A 18 4.27 1.84 -0.76
N THR A 19 3.83 1.91 0.51
CA THR A 19 4.07 0.87 1.48
C THR A 19 3.45 -0.37 0.85
N THR A 20 4.28 -1.29 0.37
CA THR A 20 3.79 -2.48 -0.33
C THR A 20 3.26 -3.42 0.75
N GLY A 21 2.08 -4.01 0.54
CA GLY A 21 1.50 -4.92 1.53
C GLY A 21 2.45 -6.05 1.87
N ARG A 22 2.85 -6.13 3.14
CA ARG A 22 3.80 -7.14 3.63
C ARG A 22 3.19 -8.52 3.49
N LEU A 23 1.93 -8.71 3.92
CA LEU A 23 1.29 -10.01 3.86
C LEU A 23 0.89 -10.37 2.43
N ALA A 24 0.50 -9.42 1.58
CA ALA A 24 0.32 -9.71 0.15
C ALA A 24 1.61 -10.22 -0.51
N LYS A 25 2.76 -9.61 -0.19
CA LYS A 25 4.05 -10.08 -0.71
C LYS A 25 4.45 -11.44 -0.13
N THR A 26 4.20 -11.68 1.16
CA THR A 26 4.61 -12.92 1.82
C THR A 26 3.68 -14.10 1.53
N PHE A 27 2.35 -13.88 1.46
CA PHE A 27 1.35 -14.95 1.35
C PHE A 27 0.75 -15.07 -0.06
N ALA A 28 0.62 -13.95 -0.79
CA ALA A 28 0.11 -13.98 -2.16
C ALA A 28 1.22 -13.89 -3.22
N ASP A 29 2.48 -13.70 -2.82
CA ASP A 29 3.63 -13.43 -3.72
C ASP A 29 3.36 -12.24 -4.67
N ARG A 30 2.51 -11.30 -4.25
CA ARG A 30 2.13 -10.11 -5.03
C ARG A 30 2.62 -8.84 -4.35
N SER A 31 3.34 -8.01 -5.09
CA SER A 31 3.74 -6.68 -4.62
C SER A 31 2.64 -5.69 -4.95
N LEU A 32 1.63 -5.62 -4.08
CA LEU A 32 0.48 -4.73 -4.25
C LEU A 32 0.61 -3.47 -3.37
N PRO A 33 0.17 -2.31 -3.88
CA PRO A 33 0.18 -1.07 -3.11
C PRO A 33 -0.81 -1.14 -1.95
N LEU A 34 -0.36 -0.75 -0.76
CA LEU A 34 -1.24 -0.59 0.39
C LEU A 34 -2.21 0.56 0.15
N GLN A 35 -3.49 0.29 0.39
CA GLN A 35 -4.59 1.21 0.18
C GLN A 35 -5.67 0.99 1.23
N VAL A 36 -6.58 1.96 1.36
CA VAL A 36 -7.74 1.83 2.23
C VAL A 36 -8.81 0.99 1.54
N LEU A 37 -9.21 -0.09 2.20
CA LEU A 37 -10.26 -1.00 1.79
C LEU A 37 -11.46 -0.88 2.72
N ARG A 38 -12.64 -1.25 2.20
CA ARG A 38 -13.90 -1.26 2.94
C ARG A 38 -14.42 -2.69 3.10
N SER A 39 -14.90 -3.01 4.30
CA SER A 39 -15.65 -4.23 4.60
C SER A 39 -16.98 -3.88 5.27
N GLY A 40 -17.84 -4.87 5.49
CA GLY A 40 -19.11 -4.69 6.21
C GLY A 40 -18.95 -4.19 7.65
N ARG A 41 -17.74 -4.24 8.21
CA ARG A 41 -17.40 -3.79 9.57
C ARG A 41 -16.78 -2.38 9.64
N GLY A 42 -16.49 -1.75 8.50
CA GLY A 42 -15.76 -0.47 8.43
C GLY A 42 -14.64 -0.47 7.39
N TYR A 43 -13.68 0.43 7.55
CA TYR A 43 -12.51 0.59 6.69
C TYR A 43 -11.27 -0.03 7.33
N TYR A 44 -10.31 -0.47 6.53
CA TYR A 44 -9.06 -1.07 6.98
C TYR A 44 -8.00 -0.85 5.92
N LEU A 45 -6.72 -0.97 6.27
CA LEU A 45 -5.64 -0.86 5.29
C LEU A 45 -5.31 -2.27 4.81
N GLY A 46 -5.18 -2.40 3.51
CA GLY A 46 -4.81 -3.66 2.91
C GLY A 46 -4.41 -3.48 1.47
N THR A 47 -4.35 -4.58 0.76
CA THR A 47 -4.03 -4.60 -0.66
C THR A 47 -5.22 -5.19 -1.41
N SER A 48 -5.53 -4.62 -2.56
CA SER A 48 -6.47 -5.18 -3.51
C SER A 48 -5.82 -5.31 -4.88
N ASP A 49 -6.30 -6.30 -5.60
CA ASP A 49 -6.02 -6.53 -7.01
C ASP A 49 -7.32 -6.43 -7.81
N GLN A 50 -7.31 -6.81 -9.09
CA GLN A 50 -8.47 -6.74 -9.98
C GLN A 50 -9.62 -7.65 -9.52
N ASP A 51 -9.29 -8.76 -8.86
CA ASP A 51 -10.24 -9.71 -8.30
C ASP A 51 -10.81 -9.30 -6.92
N GLY A 52 -10.25 -8.25 -6.30
CA GLY A 52 -10.71 -7.74 -5.01
C GLY A 52 -9.61 -7.70 -3.93
N PRO A 53 -9.99 -7.62 -2.64
CA PRO A 53 -9.02 -7.51 -1.54
C PRO A 53 -8.19 -8.78 -1.42
N VAL A 54 -6.87 -8.65 -1.58
CA VAL A 54 -5.90 -9.74 -1.52
C VAL A 54 -5.48 -10.02 -0.09
N SER A 55 -5.20 -8.97 0.68
CA SER A 55 -4.76 -9.11 2.06
C SER A 55 -5.13 -7.90 2.91
N ARG A 56 -5.44 -8.14 4.18
CA ARG A 56 -5.64 -7.11 5.20
C ARG A 56 -4.36 -6.91 5.98
N GLU A 57 -3.76 -5.73 5.84
CA GLU A 57 -2.50 -5.38 6.47
C GLU A 57 -2.70 -4.69 7.82
N SER A 58 -3.76 -3.89 8.02
CA SER A 58 -4.05 -3.29 9.34
C SER A 58 -4.75 -4.25 10.30
N VAL A 59 -4.33 -4.22 11.57
CA VAL A 59 -5.04 -4.90 12.67
C VAL A 59 -6.36 -4.19 12.94
N GLU A 60 -6.30 -2.85 12.93
CA GLU A 60 -7.40 -1.98 13.27
C GLU A 60 -8.43 -1.85 12.14
N TYR A 61 -9.67 -1.61 12.56
CA TYR A 61 -10.77 -1.17 11.71
C TYR A 61 -11.08 0.29 12.04
N PHE A 62 -11.21 1.10 11.00
CA PHE A 62 -11.57 2.50 11.07
C PHE A 62 -13.04 2.65 10.76
N SER A 63 -13.73 3.52 11.48
CA SER A 63 -15.15 3.77 11.24
C SER A 63 -15.37 4.55 9.93
N GLN A 64 -14.41 5.42 9.57
CA GLN A 64 -14.51 6.31 8.42
C GLN A 64 -13.32 6.12 7.47
N LEU A 65 -13.56 6.34 6.18
CA LEU A 65 -12.53 6.36 5.15
C LEU A 65 -11.40 7.36 5.44
N PRO A 66 -11.68 8.64 5.80
CA PRO A 66 -10.62 9.60 6.11
C PRO A 66 -9.73 9.20 7.29
N ASP A 67 -10.25 8.54 8.33
CA ASP A 67 -9.43 8.02 9.43
C ASP A 67 -8.46 6.94 8.95
N ALA A 68 -8.95 6.00 8.13
CA ALA A 68 -8.09 4.97 7.53
C ALA A 68 -7.04 5.57 6.59
N GLN A 69 -7.42 6.59 5.80
CA GLN A 69 -6.51 7.24 4.87
C GLN A 69 -5.45 8.06 5.62
N HIS A 70 -5.84 8.72 6.71
CA HIS A 70 -4.91 9.42 7.58
C HIS A 70 -3.93 8.45 8.24
N ALA A 71 -4.42 7.31 8.73
CA ALA A 71 -3.56 6.26 9.26
C ALA A 71 -2.57 5.76 8.18
N LEU A 72 -3.04 5.52 6.95
CA LEU A 72 -2.20 5.11 5.84
C LEU A 72 -1.09 6.13 5.52
N ASP A 73 -1.45 7.42 5.47
CA ASP A 73 -0.54 8.52 5.16
C ASP A 73 0.49 8.76 6.28
N THR A 74 0.03 8.75 7.53
CA THR A 74 0.88 8.99 8.71
C THR A 74 1.64 7.77 9.20
N GLY A 75 1.27 6.57 8.72
CA GLY A 75 1.73 5.31 9.29
C GLY A 75 1.16 5.02 10.69
N ASN A 76 0.10 5.72 11.11
CA ASN A 76 -0.53 5.54 12.42
C ASN A 76 -1.51 4.35 12.43
N TRP A 77 -0.98 3.16 12.13
CA TRP A 77 -1.69 1.88 12.16
C TRP A 77 -0.71 0.75 12.46
N THR A 78 -1.24 -0.36 12.96
CA THR A 78 -0.44 -1.53 13.29
C THR A 78 -0.49 -2.56 12.17
N GLN A 79 0.69 -2.94 11.67
CA GLN A 79 0.85 -4.04 10.71
C GLN A 79 0.48 -5.37 11.37
N ARG A 80 -0.43 -6.12 10.73
CA ARG A 80 -0.73 -7.51 11.09
C ARG A 80 0.45 -8.40 10.77
N GLU A 81 0.74 -9.30 11.70
CA GLU A 81 1.77 -10.34 11.52
C GLU A 81 1.28 -11.51 10.66
N ALA A 82 -0.03 -11.70 10.54
CA ALA A 82 -0.66 -12.79 9.80
C ALA A 82 -1.96 -12.34 9.08
N PRO A 83 -2.28 -12.92 7.89
CA PRO A 83 -3.44 -12.59 7.06
C PRO A 83 -4.79 -12.88 7.74
#